data_AF-A0A9P0LWZ5-F1
#
_entry.id   AF-A0A9P0LWZ5-F1
#
_cell.length_a   1.000
_cell.length_b   1.000
_cell.length_c   1.000
_cell.angle_alpha   90.00
_cell.angle_beta   90.00
_cell.angle_gamma   90.00
#
_symmetry.space_group_name_H-M   'P 1'
#
loop_
_entity.id
_entity.type
_entity.pdbx_description
1 polymer ?
#
loop_
_entity_poly.entity_id
_entity_poly.type
_entity_poly.pdbx_seq_one_letter_code
_entity_poly.pdbx_strand_id
1 'polypeptide(L)'
;MDQMVVWLNKQDLPKELQESTDNFGAIIPQVVVCGTLTRRAVESTWMTASNAHPERIGSELRAMVQAPPGYNIVGADVDSQELWIASVIGDSRHAAMHGCTPLGWMTLSGNKSEGTDMHSVTAKAVGISRDHAKVINYARIYGAGQNFAERLLKQFNPTMSETEARSKARKMFDMTKGKKFYYLTREYVHEFGDHPFTKWQAMELAKAHGKKVSEMFETSKWVGGTESAMFNRLEEIANSDRPTTPFLGDSRHAAMHGCTPLGWMTLSGNKTEGTDMHSVTAKAVGISRDHAKVINYARIYGAGQNFAERLLKQFNPTMSETEARSKARKMFDMTKGKKFYYLTREYVHEFGDHPFTKWQAMELAKAHGKKVSEMFETSKWVGGTESAMFNRLEEIANSDRPTTPFLEGRLSRALEPKSMSDDRFLPTKVNWVVQSGAADFLHLMLVCMRWIMGDNIRFCLSFHDEVRYLVKEKYRYKAALALHTTNLLTRSFCAHRLGLHDLPQSVAFFSSVEVDMVLRKESKQDCVTPSNPHGLKRGYGIDNGEAVDIYTAIEKAGGVSPRWYQFDDSDRDVKSNKKEARDVGNPPR
;
A
#
# COMPACT_ATOMS: atom_id res chain seq x y z
N MET A 1 -18.88 -28.27 -12.52
CA MET A 1 -17.96 -28.50 -11.39
C MET A 1 -18.85 -28.83 -10.23
N ASP A 2 -18.80 -30.07 -9.75
CA ASP A 2 -19.60 -30.48 -8.60
C ASP A 2 -18.92 -29.99 -7.32
N GLN A 3 -19.63 -29.17 -6.54
CA GLN A 3 -19.18 -28.77 -5.22
C GLN A 3 -19.46 -29.90 -4.23
N MET A 4 -18.52 -30.17 -3.33
CA MET A 4 -18.78 -31.08 -2.22
C MET A 4 -19.66 -30.37 -1.20
N VAL A 5 -20.92 -30.78 -1.12
CA VAL A 5 -21.89 -30.28 -0.15
C VAL A 5 -22.17 -31.38 0.87
N VAL A 6 -22.10 -31.03 2.14
CA VAL A 6 -22.44 -31.92 3.25
C VAL A 6 -23.64 -31.34 3.96
N TRP A 7 -24.70 -32.12 4.08
CA TRP A 7 -25.90 -31.76 4.82
C TRP A 7 -25.84 -32.36 6.22
N LEU A 8 -26.25 -31.59 7.22
CA LEU A 8 -26.37 -32.05 8.59
C LEU A 8 -27.73 -32.72 8.79
N ASN A 9 -27.74 -33.88 9.44
CA ASN A 9 -29.00 -34.49 9.86
C ASN A 9 -29.55 -33.74 11.07
N LYS A 10 -30.86 -33.84 11.31
CA LYS A 10 -31.50 -33.20 12.48
C LYS A 10 -30.84 -33.57 13.82
N GLN A 11 -30.37 -34.81 13.95
CA GLN A 11 -29.68 -35.28 15.17
C GLN A 11 -28.31 -34.60 15.41
N ASP A 12 -27.67 -34.10 14.36
CA ASP A 12 -26.35 -33.45 14.41
C ASP A 12 -26.47 -31.94 14.70
N LEU A 13 -27.69 -31.39 14.60
CA LEU A 13 -27.96 -29.99 14.89
C LEU A 13 -28.06 -29.72 16.40
N PRO A 14 -27.66 -28.51 16.85
CA PRO A 14 -27.98 -28.02 18.19
C PRO A 14 -29.47 -28.14 18.47
N LYS A 15 -29.86 -28.44 19.72
CA LYS A 15 -31.27 -28.66 20.11
C LYS A 15 -32.20 -27.55 19.65
N GLU A 16 -31.76 -26.29 19.74
CA GLU A 16 -32.54 -25.13 19.30
C GLU A 16 -32.88 -25.13 17.80
N LEU A 17 -32.10 -25.84 16.98
CA LEU A 17 -32.25 -25.90 15.52
C LEU A 17 -32.89 -27.19 15.02
N GLN A 18 -33.12 -28.18 15.89
CA GLN A 18 -33.71 -29.47 15.48
C GLN A 18 -35.19 -29.35 15.06
N GLU A 19 -35.88 -28.35 15.61
CA GLU A 19 -37.27 -28.03 15.28
C GLU A 19 -37.40 -27.13 14.04
N SER A 20 -36.28 -26.60 13.51
CA SER A 20 -36.31 -25.80 12.29
C SER A 20 -36.77 -26.61 11.08
N THR A 21 -37.48 -25.95 10.18
CA THR A 21 -37.86 -26.48 8.87
C THR A 21 -36.76 -26.35 7.82
N ASP A 22 -35.70 -25.59 8.12
CA ASP A 22 -34.62 -25.33 7.19
C ASP A 22 -33.59 -26.47 7.14
N ASN A 23 -32.99 -26.67 5.98
CA ASN A 23 -31.88 -27.60 5.81
C ASN A 23 -30.56 -26.88 6.05
N PHE A 24 -29.75 -27.43 6.95
CA PHE A 24 -28.42 -26.90 7.24
C PHE A 24 -27.36 -27.78 6.62
N GLY A 25 -26.40 -27.14 5.96
CA GLY A 25 -25.27 -27.83 5.35
C GLY A 25 -24.07 -26.92 5.24
N ALA A 26 -22.96 -27.50 4.83
CA ALA A 26 -21.73 -26.79 4.56
C ALA A 26 -21.19 -27.20 3.19
N ILE A 27 -20.63 -26.23 2.49
CA ILE A 27 -19.86 -26.45 1.28
C ILE A 27 -18.42 -26.66 1.74
N ILE A 28 -17.78 -27.74 1.29
CA ILE A 28 -16.40 -28.07 1.63
C ILE A 28 -15.55 -27.94 0.36
N PRO A 29 -14.93 -26.77 0.12
CA PRO A 29 -14.07 -26.58 -1.04
C PRO A 29 -12.86 -27.52 -0.95
N GLN A 30 -12.51 -28.17 -2.06
CA GLN A 30 -11.35 -29.06 -2.15
C GLN A 30 -10.06 -28.24 -2.33
N VAL A 31 -9.68 -27.51 -1.29
CA VAL A 31 -8.54 -26.59 -1.32
C VAL A 31 -7.20 -27.34 -1.30
N VAL A 32 -6.35 -27.06 -2.28
CA VAL A 32 -4.96 -27.51 -2.28
C VAL A 32 -4.11 -26.45 -1.57
N VAL A 33 -3.74 -26.69 -0.30
CA VAL A 33 -3.12 -25.71 0.62
C VAL A 33 -1.83 -25.06 0.06
N CYS A 34 -1.04 -25.79 -0.72
CA CYS A 34 0.15 -25.27 -1.40
C CYS A 34 0.13 -25.64 -2.88
N GLY A 35 -0.96 -25.31 -3.56
CA GLY A 35 -1.17 -25.66 -4.97
C GLY A 35 -0.30 -24.87 -5.96
N THR A 36 0.30 -23.76 -5.55
CA THR A 36 1.21 -22.97 -6.40
C THR A 36 2.66 -23.04 -5.95
N LEU A 37 3.59 -22.68 -6.84
CA LEU A 37 5.00 -22.47 -6.49
C LEU A 37 5.19 -21.46 -5.35
N THR A 38 4.28 -20.49 -5.24
CA THR A 38 4.28 -19.45 -4.20
C THR A 38 3.62 -19.90 -2.90
N ARG A 39 3.33 -21.22 -2.78
CA ARG A 39 2.67 -21.87 -1.64
C ARG A 39 1.26 -21.34 -1.35
N ARG A 40 0.62 -20.70 -2.32
CA ARG A 40 -0.77 -20.28 -2.19
C ARG A 40 -1.68 -21.48 -2.30
N ALA A 41 -2.78 -21.39 -1.56
CA ALA A 41 -3.87 -22.30 -1.73
C ALA A 41 -4.51 -22.14 -3.12
N VAL A 42 -5.02 -23.24 -3.68
CA VAL A 42 -5.71 -23.24 -4.99
C VAL A 42 -7.03 -23.99 -4.85
N GLU A 43 -8.09 -23.35 -5.34
CA GLU A 43 -9.40 -23.95 -5.54
C GLU A 43 -10.11 -23.15 -6.66
N SER A 44 -10.90 -23.83 -7.50
CA SER A 44 -11.35 -23.28 -8.77
C SER A 44 -12.51 -22.29 -8.66
N THR A 45 -13.34 -22.36 -7.61
CA THR A 45 -14.61 -21.64 -7.54
C THR A 45 -14.63 -20.58 -6.44
N TRP A 46 -14.44 -20.99 -5.20
CA TRP A 46 -14.46 -20.12 -4.03
C TRP A 46 -13.22 -19.23 -4.01
N MET A 47 -12.02 -19.74 -4.26
CA MET A 47 -10.81 -18.89 -4.26
C MET A 47 -10.73 -17.91 -5.43
N THR A 48 -11.60 -18.04 -6.45
CA THR A 48 -11.69 -17.14 -7.60
C THR A 48 -12.96 -16.29 -7.59
N ALA A 49 -13.82 -16.46 -6.59
CA ALA A 49 -15.12 -15.79 -6.52
C ALA A 49 -14.94 -14.27 -6.41
N SER A 50 -15.58 -13.53 -7.32
CA SER A 50 -15.52 -12.07 -7.35
C SER A 50 -16.44 -11.45 -6.29
N ASN A 51 -16.27 -10.15 -6.07
CA ASN A 51 -17.25 -9.34 -5.34
C ASN A 51 -18.46 -9.04 -6.23
N ALA A 52 -19.60 -8.74 -5.60
CA ALA A 52 -20.82 -8.38 -6.31
C ALA A 52 -20.58 -7.13 -7.18
N HIS A 53 -20.99 -7.23 -8.45
CA HIS A 53 -20.86 -6.19 -9.46
C HIS A 53 -22.19 -6.02 -10.21
N PRO A 54 -22.74 -4.80 -10.33
CA PRO A 54 -24.09 -4.57 -10.88
C PRO A 54 -24.31 -5.08 -12.30
N GLU A 55 -23.24 -5.22 -13.08
CA GLU A 55 -23.28 -5.65 -14.48
C GLU A 55 -22.88 -7.12 -14.71
N ARG A 56 -22.55 -7.88 -13.65
CA ARG A 56 -22.02 -9.25 -13.79
C ARG A 56 -22.92 -10.26 -13.08
N ILE A 57 -23.48 -11.18 -13.86
CA ILE A 57 -24.26 -12.33 -13.38
C ILE A 57 -23.40 -13.20 -12.46
N GLY A 58 -23.96 -13.62 -11.33
CA GLY A 58 -23.34 -14.54 -10.36
C GLY A 58 -22.17 -13.94 -9.57
N SER A 59 -21.92 -12.64 -9.69
CA SER A 59 -20.83 -11.97 -8.98
C SER A 59 -21.08 -11.85 -7.47
N GLU A 60 -22.33 -12.01 -7.04
CA GLU A 60 -22.79 -12.06 -5.65
C GLU A 60 -22.68 -13.43 -4.99
N LEU A 61 -22.21 -14.47 -5.70
CA LEU A 61 -22.22 -15.86 -5.23
C LEU A 61 -21.68 -16.04 -3.80
N ARG A 62 -20.66 -15.27 -3.41
CA ARG A 62 -20.10 -15.28 -2.05
C ARG A 62 -21.17 -14.98 -1.00
N ALA A 63 -21.99 -13.96 -1.23
CA ALA A 63 -22.99 -13.49 -0.27
C ALA A 63 -24.14 -14.49 -0.04
N MET A 64 -24.28 -15.51 -0.90
CA MET A 64 -25.22 -16.60 -0.69
C MET A 64 -24.78 -17.57 0.40
N VAL A 65 -23.51 -17.56 0.79
CA VAL A 65 -23.00 -18.35 1.93
C VAL A 65 -23.35 -17.63 3.22
N GLN A 66 -24.22 -18.25 4.01
CA GLN A 66 -24.74 -17.72 5.27
C GLN A 66 -24.12 -18.46 6.46
N ALA A 67 -23.91 -17.72 7.56
CA ALA A 67 -23.61 -18.29 8.85
C ALA A 67 -24.84 -19.03 9.39
N PRO A 68 -24.67 -20.19 10.06
CA PRO A 68 -25.78 -20.81 10.78
C PRO A 68 -26.30 -19.89 11.90
N PRO A 69 -27.56 -20.03 12.33
CA PRO A 69 -28.13 -19.23 13.41
C PRO A 69 -27.27 -19.30 14.68
N GLY A 70 -27.11 -18.15 15.35
CA GLY A 70 -26.24 -18.02 16.53
C GLY A 70 -24.75 -17.94 16.22
N TYR A 71 -24.37 -17.81 14.95
CA TYR A 71 -22.99 -17.57 14.51
C TYR A 71 -22.88 -16.37 13.58
N ASN A 72 -21.70 -15.77 13.53
CA ASN A 72 -21.33 -14.73 12.59
C ASN A 72 -20.07 -15.13 11.83
N ILE A 73 -19.97 -14.64 10.60
CA ILE A 73 -18.73 -14.61 9.84
C ILE A 73 -17.99 -13.32 10.21
N VAL A 74 -16.78 -13.48 10.75
CA VAL A 74 -15.88 -12.40 11.12
C VAL A 74 -14.67 -12.46 10.22
N GLY A 75 -14.29 -11.34 9.60
CA GLY A 75 -13.04 -11.31 8.86
C GLY A 75 -12.68 -9.95 8.31
N ALA A 76 -11.49 -9.87 7.74
CA ALA A 76 -10.92 -8.63 7.26
C ALA A 76 -10.08 -8.86 6.02
N ASP A 77 -9.88 -7.76 5.29
CA ASP A 77 -9.01 -7.64 4.13
C ASP A 77 -7.71 -6.96 4.57
N VAL A 78 -6.56 -7.59 4.33
CA VAL A 78 -5.26 -6.98 4.67
C VAL A 78 -4.92 -5.94 3.61
N ASP A 79 -5.23 -4.68 3.91
CA ASP A 79 -4.97 -3.55 3.02
C ASP A 79 -3.55 -3.56 2.47
N SER A 80 -3.45 -3.66 1.14
CA SER A 80 -2.21 -3.56 0.38
C SER A 80 -1.10 -4.49 0.88
N GLN A 81 -1.44 -5.70 1.33
CA GLN A 81 -0.51 -6.66 1.97
C GLN A 81 0.82 -6.82 1.23
N GLU A 82 0.78 -7.20 -0.04
CA GLU A 82 1.99 -7.46 -0.84
C GLU A 82 2.79 -6.19 -1.11
N LEU A 83 2.11 -5.05 -1.21
CA LEU A 83 2.74 -3.75 -1.40
C LEU A 83 3.48 -3.30 -0.13
N TRP A 84 2.87 -3.52 1.04
CA TRP A 84 3.50 -3.28 2.32
C TRP A 84 4.71 -4.21 2.54
N ILE A 85 4.59 -5.51 2.21
CA ILE A 85 5.72 -6.45 2.26
C ILE A 85 6.88 -5.96 1.38
N ALA A 86 6.57 -5.54 0.14
CA ALA A 86 7.59 -5.04 -0.77
C ALA A 86 8.21 -3.72 -0.26
N SER A 87 7.41 -2.83 0.33
CA SER A 87 7.89 -1.55 0.87
C SER A 87 8.82 -1.75 2.05
N VAL A 88 8.43 -2.57 3.04
CA VAL A 88 9.23 -2.83 4.25
C VAL A 88 10.53 -3.58 3.95
N ILE A 89 10.55 -4.45 2.94
CA ILE A 89 11.78 -5.10 2.44
C ILE A 89 12.74 -4.07 1.84
N GLY A 90 12.23 -3.05 1.14
CA GLY A 90 13.04 -1.95 0.62
C GLY A 90 13.57 -1.04 1.73
N ASP A 91 12.68 -0.65 2.65
CA ASP A 91 12.98 0.26 3.76
C ASP A 91 14.04 -0.31 4.72
N SER A 92 13.88 -1.57 5.12
CA SER A 92 14.83 -2.27 5.99
C SER A 92 16.25 -2.27 5.44
N ARG A 93 16.41 -2.52 4.13
CA ARG A 93 17.73 -2.55 3.49
C ARG A 93 18.32 -1.16 3.26
N HIS A 94 17.48 -0.16 3.03
CA HIS A 94 17.93 1.19 2.63
C HIS A 94 18.45 2.01 3.82
N ALA A 95 17.63 2.16 4.86
CA ALA A 95 18.00 2.94 6.04
C ALA A 95 17.51 2.33 7.37
N ALA A 96 17.01 1.08 7.34
CA ALA A 96 16.48 0.40 8.52
C ALA A 96 15.42 1.23 9.28
N MET A 97 14.60 1.96 8.53
CA MET A 97 13.53 2.81 9.06
C MET A 97 12.32 2.71 8.14
N HIS A 98 11.13 2.48 8.72
CA HIS A 98 9.87 2.52 7.96
C HIS A 98 9.75 3.86 7.22
N GLY A 99 9.27 3.84 5.99
CA GLY A 99 9.00 5.07 5.25
C GLY A 99 10.22 5.76 4.65
N CYS A 100 11.43 5.20 4.78
CA CYS A 100 12.64 5.84 4.25
C CYS A 100 12.74 5.77 2.71
N THR A 101 12.09 4.80 2.06
CA THR A 101 11.96 4.76 0.61
C THR A 101 10.67 5.47 0.16
N PRO A 102 10.62 6.03 -1.08
CA PRO A 102 9.40 6.61 -1.62
C PRO A 102 8.22 5.64 -1.57
N LEU A 103 8.47 4.34 -1.78
CA LEU A 103 7.44 3.32 -1.65
C LEU A 103 7.00 3.09 -0.20
N GLY A 104 7.96 2.97 0.72
CA GLY A 104 7.72 2.90 2.17
C GLY A 104 6.78 3.98 2.64
N TRP A 105 7.10 5.23 2.31
CA TRP A 105 6.29 6.36 2.77
C TRP A 105 4.89 6.36 2.15
N MET A 106 4.75 6.03 0.85
CA MET A 106 3.43 5.88 0.21
C MET A 106 2.55 4.85 0.92
N THR A 107 3.14 3.80 1.49
CA THR A 107 2.38 2.81 2.26
C THR A 107 1.98 3.28 3.66
N LEU A 108 2.56 4.37 4.18
CA LEU A 108 2.32 4.86 5.54
C LEU A 108 1.41 6.09 5.61
N SER A 109 1.31 6.90 4.55
CA SER A 109 0.56 8.17 4.56
C SER A 109 -0.86 8.06 4.06
N GLY A 110 -1.84 8.46 4.89
CA GLY A 110 -3.21 8.80 4.50
C GLY A 110 -4.31 7.94 5.16
N ASN A 111 -5.44 8.57 5.54
CA ASN A 111 -6.67 7.89 5.95
C ASN A 111 -7.88 8.39 5.13
N LYS A 112 -8.49 7.49 4.34
CA LYS A 112 -9.61 7.79 3.44
C LYS A 112 -10.95 7.83 4.17
N SER A 113 -11.12 7.05 5.24
CA SER A 113 -12.42 6.88 5.90
C SER A 113 -12.84 8.11 6.71
N GLU A 114 -11.89 8.92 7.17
CA GLU A 114 -12.15 10.06 8.06
C GLU A 114 -12.35 11.40 7.34
N GLY A 115 -12.10 11.49 6.02
CA GLY A 115 -12.30 12.72 5.25
C GLY A 115 -11.41 13.91 5.67
N THR A 116 -10.38 13.67 6.49
CA THR A 116 -9.40 14.64 7.01
C THR A 116 -8.30 14.97 6.00
N ASP A 117 -8.36 14.38 4.81
CA ASP A 117 -7.35 14.53 3.79
C ASP A 117 -7.42 15.89 3.05
N MET A 118 -6.28 16.35 2.55
CA MET A 118 -6.12 17.68 1.97
C MET A 118 -7.05 17.95 0.78
N HIS A 119 -7.44 16.92 0.03
CA HIS A 119 -8.33 17.07 -1.12
C HIS A 119 -9.78 17.14 -0.68
N SER A 120 -10.16 16.40 0.36
CA SER A 120 -11.46 16.53 1.03
C SER A 120 -11.61 17.89 1.70
N VAL A 121 -10.56 18.41 2.36
CA VAL A 121 -10.53 19.75 2.96
C VAL A 121 -10.59 20.85 1.88
N THR A 122 -9.82 20.72 0.79
CA THR A 122 -9.83 21.68 -0.34
C THR A 122 -11.16 21.64 -1.10
N ALA A 123 -11.70 20.45 -1.36
CA ALA A 123 -12.99 20.24 -2.02
C ALA A 123 -14.13 20.87 -1.22
N LYS A 124 -14.16 20.66 0.10
CA LYS A 124 -15.15 21.24 1.02
C LYS A 124 -15.02 22.75 1.12
N ALA A 125 -13.79 23.29 1.18
CA ALA A 125 -13.55 24.73 1.29
C ALA A 125 -13.86 25.53 0.02
N VAL A 126 -13.72 24.90 -1.16
CA VAL A 126 -13.87 25.52 -2.48
C VAL A 126 -15.19 25.15 -3.16
N GLY A 127 -15.91 24.14 -2.64
CA GLY A 127 -17.20 23.70 -3.16
C GLY A 127 -17.09 22.99 -4.51
N ILE A 128 -16.11 22.09 -4.64
CA ILE A 128 -15.85 21.29 -5.86
C ILE A 128 -15.75 19.81 -5.48
N SER A 129 -15.88 18.90 -6.46
CA SER A 129 -15.69 17.48 -6.17
C SER A 129 -14.26 17.20 -5.70
N ARG A 130 -14.11 16.17 -4.88
CA ARG A 130 -12.81 15.70 -4.38
C ARG A 130 -11.85 15.37 -5.53
N ASP A 131 -12.36 14.79 -6.61
CA ASP A 131 -11.58 14.48 -7.81
C ASP A 131 -11.15 15.72 -8.61
N HIS A 132 -11.94 16.80 -8.60
CA HIS A 132 -11.56 18.08 -9.21
C HIS A 132 -10.52 18.82 -8.36
N ALA A 133 -10.69 18.86 -7.02
CA ALA A 133 -9.72 19.45 -6.10
C ALA A 133 -8.34 18.78 -6.20
N LYS A 134 -8.35 17.47 -6.43
CA LYS A 134 -7.18 16.65 -6.73
C LYS A 134 -6.41 17.11 -7.96
N VAL A 135 -7.04 17.28 -9.11
CA VAL A 135 -6.31 17.70 -10.33
C VAL A 135 -5.69 19.09 -10.16
N ILE A 136 -6.40 20.01 -9.49
CA ILE A 136 -5.95 21.40 -9.31
C ILE A 136 -4.79 21.49 -8.31
N ASN A 137 -4.86 20.76 -7.19
CA ASN A 137 -3.78 20.72 -6.20
C ASN A 137 -2.47 20.21 -6.80
N TYR A 138 -2.52 19.23 -7.71
CA TYR A 138 -1.31 18.80 -8.40
C TYR A 138 -0.74 19.83 -9.35
N ALA A 139 -1.57 20.44 -10.20
CA ALA A 139 -1.08 21.45 -11.11
C ALA A 139 -0.33 22.57 -10.36
N ARG A 140 -0.86 22.99 -9.20
CA ARG A 140 -0.29 23.99 -8.31
C ARG A 140 1.07 23.59 -7.73
N ILE A 141 1.24 22.34 -7.27
CA ILE A 141 2.51 21.82 -6.72
C ILE A 141 3.60 21.76 -7.80
N TYR A 142 3.23 21.46 -9.05
CA TYR A 142 4.16 21.46 -10.19
C TYR A 142 4.37 22.84 -10.83
N GLY A 143 4.02 23.92 -10.13
CA GLY A 143 4.34 25.29 -10.54
C GLY A 143 3.31 25.97 -11.44
N ALA A 144 2.13 25.38 -11.66
CA ALA A 144 1.06 26.07 -12.37
C ALA A 144 0.47 27.20 -11.49
N GLY A 145 0.41 28.41 -12.05
CA GLY A 145 -0.11 29.59 -11.36
C GLY A 145 -1.64 29.60 -11.24
N GLN A 146 -2.15 30.57 -10.48
CA GLN A 146 -3.60 30.73 -10.22
C GLN A 146 -4.44 30.76 -11.51
N ASN A 147 -3.96 31.44 -12.56
CA ASN A 147 -4.64 31.53 -13.87
C ASN A 147 -4.86 30.16 -14.54
N PHE A 148 -4.00 29.17 -14.27
CA PHE A 148 -4.16 27.81 -14.75
C PHE A 148 -5.27 27.08 -14.00
N ALA A 149 -5.34 27.27 -12.67
CA ALA A 149 -6.40 26.71 -11.84
C ALA A 149 -7.78 27.30 -12.20
N GLU A 150 -7.85 28.58 -12.55
CA GLU A 150 -9.07 29.25 -13.03
C GLU A 150 -9.59 28.61 -14.33
N ARG A 151 -8.70 28.37 -15.30
CA ARG A 151 -9.05 27.68 -16.56
C ARG A 151 -9.52 26.25 -16.32
N LEU A 152 -8.89 25.53 -15.39
CA LEU A 152 -9.25 24.16 -15.06
C LEU A 152 -10.62 24.07 -14.36
N LEU A 153 -10.92 25.01 -13.46
CA LEU A 153 -12.22 25.09 -12.79
C LEU A 153 -13.37 25.29 -13.79
N LYS A 154 -13.15 26.12 -14.83
CA LYS A 154 -14.11 26.31 -15.92
C LYS A 154 -14.21 25.10 -16.85
N GLN A 155 -13.15 24.30 -17.01
CA GLN A 155 -13.22 23.04 -17.75
C GLN A 155 -14.04 21.97 -17.02
N PHE A 156 -13.92 21.90 -15.70
CA PHE A 156 -14.69 20.96 -14.88
C PHE A 156 -16.14 21.37 -14.69
N ASN A 157 -16.42 22.67 -14.74
CA ASN A 157 -17.76 23.19 -14.72
C ASN A 157 -17.91 24.33 -15.74
N PRO A 158 -18.34 24.01 -16.99
CA PRO A 158 -18.47 24.99 -18.07
C PRO A 158 -19.45 26.13 -17.79
N THR A 159 -20.35 25.99 -16.80
CA THR A 159 -21.31 27.03 -16.40
C THR A 159 -20.77 27.98 -15.34
N MET A 160 -19.57 27.72 -14.79
CA MET A 160 -18.92 28.58 -13.79
C MET A 160 -18.47 29.91 -14.39
N SER A 161 -18.86 31.02 -13.74
CA SER A 161 -18.44 32.36 -14.17
C SER A 161 -16.95 32.61 -13.93
N GLU A 162 -16.37 33.53 -14.69
CA GLU A 162 -14.94 33.83 -14.64
C GLU A 162 -14.52 34.48 -13.30
N THR A 163 -15.40 35.30 -12.73
CA THR A 163 -15.25 35.90 -11.39
C THR A 163 -15.32 34.86 -10.29
N GLU A 164 -16.21 33.87 -10.41
CA GLU A 164 -16.33 32.77 -9.46
C GLU A 164 -15.12 31.83 -9.52
N ALA A 165 -14.65 31.48 -10.73
CA ALA A 165 -13.45 30.66 -10.92
C ALA A 165 -12.22 31.33 -10.31
N ARG A 166 -12.07 32.64 -10.50
CA ARG A 166 -10.99 33.46 -9.92
C ARG A 166 -11.04 33.51 -8.40
N SER A 167 -12.24 33.73 -7.84
CA SER A 167 -12.43 33.72 -6.38
C SER A 167 -12.08 32.36 -5.76
N LYS A 168 -12.57 31.27 -6.36
CA LYS A 168 -12.29 29.90 -5.92
C LYS A 168 -10.81 29.52 -6.03
N ALA A 169 -10.16 29.86 -7.15
CA ALA A 169 -8.73 29.64 -7.33
C ALA A 169 -7.89 30.46 -6.34
N ARG A 170 -8.21 31.74 -6.12
CA ARG A 170 -7.51 32.58 -5.16
C ARG A 170 -7.62 32.04 -3.73
N LYS A 171 -8.85 31.72 -3.30
CA LYS A 171 -9.11 31.13 -1.98
C LYS A 171 -8.32 29.83 -1.78
N MET A 172 -8.24 29.00 -2.82
CA MET A 172 -7.45 27.77 -2.81
C MET A 172 -5.95 28.05 -2.64
N PHE A 173 -5.38 29.01 -3.39
CA PHE A 173 -3.95 29.35 -3.29
C PHE A 173 -3.59 30.02 -1.96
N ASP A 174 -4.43 30.92 -1.45
CA ASP A 174 -4.20 31.59 -0.17
C ASP A 174 -4.23 30.61 1.00
N MET A 175 -5.16 29.64 0.99
CA MET A 175 -5.28 28.62 2.05
C MET A 175 -4.11 27.62 2.04
N THR A 176 -3.55 27.33 0.86
CA THR A 176 -2.56 26.25 0.69
C THR A 176 -1.14 26.78 0.59
N LYS A 177 -0.86 27.69 -0.35
CA LYS A 177 0.46 28.28 -0.58
C LYS A 177 0.75 29.43 0.39
N GLY A 178 -0.29 30.13 0.83
CA GLY A 178 -0.16 31.30 1.70
C GLY A 178 0.21 32.57 0.91
N LYS A 179 0.60 33.62 1.64
CA LYS A 179 1.01 34.91 1.05
C LYS A 179 2.52 35.06 1.10
N LYS A 180 3.08 35.71 0.09
CA LYS A 180 4.52 35.92 -0.04
C LYS A 180 4.93 37.24 0.62
N PHE A 181 5.84 37.15 1.58
CA PHE A 181 6.38 38.28 2.34
C PHE A 181 7.90 38.38 2.18
N TYR A 182 8.41 39.59 2.37
CA TYR A 182 9.83 39.93 2.37
C TYR A 182 10.24 40.31 3.78
N TYR A 183 11.43 39.89 4.18
CA TYR A 183 12.01 40.17 5.49
C TYR A 183 13.30 40.93 5.29
N LEU A 184 13.57 41.94 6.10
CA LEU A 184 14.81 42.72 5.99
C LEU A 184 16.02 41.85 6.35
N THR A 185 17.16 42.12 5.73
CA THR A 185 18.42 41.49 6.16
C THR A 185 18.86 42.08 7.50
N ARG A 186 19.70 41.33 8.24
CA ARG A 186 20.16 41.73 9.59
C ARG A 186 20.73 43.14 9.68
N GLU A 187 21.29 43.65 8.58
CA GLU A 187 21.84 45.01 8.48
C GLU A 187 20.78 46.11 8.57
N TYR A 188 19.56 45.87 8.07
CA TYR A 188 18.47 46.86 8.00
C TYR A 188 17.35 46.61 9.01
N VAL A 189 17.31 45.43 9.64
CA VAL A 189 16.29 45.08 10.65
C VAL A 189 16.30 46.05 11.84
N HIS A 190 17.47 46.53 12.25
CA HIS A 190 17.59 47.48 13.37
C HIS A 190 17.06 48.89 13.06
N GLU A 191 17.04 49.28 11.78
CA GLU A 191 16.66 50.62 11.34
C GLU A 191 15.16 50.70 10.99
N PHE A 192 14.59 49.63 10.43
CA PHE A 192 13.20 49.62 9.92
C PHE A 192 12.28 48.58 10.60
N GLY A 193 12.77 47.81 11.57
CA GLY A 193 11.99 46.89 12.40
C GLY A 193 11.77 45.49 11.81
N ASP A 194 11.73 44.47 12.67
CA ASP A 194 11.54 43.07 12.31
C ASP A 194 10.05 42.72 12.11
N HIS A 195 9.55 42.97 10.91
CA HIS A 195 8.16 42.65 10.54
C HIS A 195 8.06 42.31 9.04
N PRO A 196 7.05 41.53 8.63
CA PRO A 196 6.91 41.08 7.24
C PRO A 196 6.41 42.20 6.31
N PHE A 197 7.11 42.40 5.19
CA PHE A 197 6.75 43.38 4.17
C PHE A 197 6.10 42.69 2.97
N THR A 198 5.05 43.31 2.40
CA THR A 198 4.54 42.90 1.09
C THR A 198 5.53 43.29 -0.01
N LYS A 199 5.40 42.67 -1.19
CA LYS A 199 6.25 43.00 -2.36
C LYS A 199 6.27 44.51 -2.68
N TRP A 200 5.11 45.16 -2.57
CA TRP A 200 4.98 46.59 -2.86
C TRP A 200 5.70 47.44 -1.82
N GLN A 201 5.49 47.16 -0.52
CA GLN A 201 6.19 47.86 0.56
C GLN A 201 7.72 47.66 0.49
N ALA A 202 8.18 46.44 0.17
CA ALA A 202 9.59 46.16 0.00
C ALA A 202 10.21 46.91 -1.20
N MET A 203 9.45 47.04 -2.31
CA MET A 203 9.87 47.83 -3.48
C MET A 203 9.93 49.33 -3.20
N GLU A 204 8.93 49.87 -2.50
CA GLU A 204 8.93 51.29 -2.11
C GLU A 204 10.10 51.62 -1.18
N LEU A 205 10.32 50.78 -0.15
CA LEU A 205 11.41 51.00 0.81
C LEU A 205 12.78 50.93 0.13
N ALA A 206 12.99 49.95 -0.75
CA ALA A 206 14.24 49.81 -1.51
C ALA A 206 14.47 51.00 -2.45
N LYS A 207 13.42 51.45 -3.15
CA LYS A 207 13.49 52.61 -4.05
C LYS A 207 13.79 53.91 -3.30
N ALA A 208 13.19 54.11 -2.13
CA ALA A 208 13.43 55.29 -1.30
C ALA A 208 14.89 55.41 -0.85
N HIS A 209 15.61 54.30 -0.73
CA HIS A 209 17.00 54.25 -0.29
C HIS A 209 18.00 54.01 -1.43
N GLY A 210 17.56 54.09 -2.70
CA GLY A 210 18.41 53.91 -3.87
C GLY A 210 19.01 52.50 -4.00
N LYS A 211 18.40 51.48 -3.37
CA LYS A 211 18.89 50.10 -3.31
C LYS A 211 17.96 49.14 -4.05
N LYS A 212 18.47 47.97 -4.41
CA LYS A 212 17.66 46.86 -4.92
C LYS A 212 16.97 46.12 -3.77
N VAL A 213 15.82 45.52 -4.04
CA VAL A 213 15.11 44.69 -3.03
C VAL A 213 16.00 43.57 -2.50
N SER A 214 16.83 42.95 -3.35
CA SER A 214 17.78 41.90 -2.96
C SER A 214 18.93 42.38 -2.06
N GLU A 215 19.16 43.71 -1.99
CA GLU A 215 20.22 44.29 -1.15
C GLU A 215 19.71 44.65 0.26
N MET A 216 18.40 44.88 0.40
CA MET A 216 17.77 45.24 1.69
C MET A 216 16.95 44.10 2.31
N PHE A 217 16.48 43.14 1.50
CA PHE A 217 15.59 42.07 1.93
C PHE A 217 16.17 40.69 1.63
N GLU A 218 15.94 39.76 2.56
CA GLU A 218 16.12 38.32 2.33
C GLU A 218 15.22 37.82 1.20
N THR A 219 15.51 36.61 0.72
CA THR A 219 14.64 35.90 -0.22
C THR A 219 13.24 35.78 0.39
N SER A 220 12.26 36.26 -0.38
CA SER A 220 10.86 36.27 0.04
C SER A 220 10.34 34.87 0.39
N LYS A 221 9.55 34.77 1.45
CA LYS A 221 9.00 33.53 1.98
C LYS A 221 7.48 33.53 1.89
N TRP A 222 6.90 32.40 1.53
CA TRP A 222 5.48 32.09 1.68
C TRP A 222 5.15 31.87 3.17
N VAL A 223 4.05 32.44 3.64
CA VAL A 223 3.59 32.38 5.04
C VAL A 223 2.07 32.28 5.09
N GLY A 224 1.55 31.49 6.05
CA GLY A 224 0.12 31.40 6.36
C GLY A 224 -0.68 30.36 5.54
N GLY A 225 -0.04 29.59 4.66
CA GLY A 225 -0.65 28.46 3.96
C GLY A 225 -0.17 27.12 4.53
N THR A 226 -0.99 26.07 4.40
CA THR A 226 -0.67 24.71 4.87
C THR A 226 0.61 24.12 4.27
N GLU A 227 1.05 24.63 3.12
CA GLU A 227 2.21 24.13 2.35
C GLU A 227 3.31 25.19 2.18
N SER A 228 3.22 26.33 2.86
CA SER A 228 4.16 27.45 2.69
C SER A 228 5.64 27.03 2.89
N ALA A 229 5.91 26.15 3.86
CA ALA A 229 7.26 25.66 4.13
C ALA A 229 7.86 24.84 2.98
N MET A 230 7.04 24.02 2.29
CA MET A 230 7.47 23.24 1.11
C MET A 230 7.90 24.17 -0.02
N PHE A 231 7.06 25.15 -0.35
CA PHE A 231 7.37 26.09 -1.44
C PHE A 231 8.61 26.94 -1.15
N ASN A 232 8.81 27.33 0.11
CA ASN A 232 10.04 28.03 0.53
C ASN A 232 11.28 27.17 0.29
N ARG A 233 11.24 25.89 0.66
CA ARG A 233 12.38 24.97 0.48
C ARG A 233 12.64 24.66 -0.99
N LEU A 234 11.60 24.49 -1.81
CA LEU A 234 11.73 24.29 -3.25
C LEU A 234 12.35 25.51 -3.94
N GLU A 235 11.91 26.71 -3.58
CA GLU A 235 12.48 27.96 -4.10
C GLU A 235 13.92 28.18 -3.61
N GLU A 236 14.27 27.82 -2.37
CA GLU A 236 15.63 27.87 -1.85
C GLU A 236 16.58 26.95 -2.64
N ILE A 237 16.17 25.70 -2.89
CA ILE A 237 16.96 24.74 -3.68
C ILE A 237 17.11 25.21 -5.12
N ALA A 238 16.03 25.69 -5.74
CA ALA A 238 16.02 26.18 -7.11
C ALA A 238 16.91 27.42 -7.31
N ASN A 239 17.11 28.22 -6.27
CA ASN A 239 17.92 29.43 -6.29
C ASN A 239 19.35 29.25 -5.72
N SER A 240 19.77 28.02 -5.40
CA SER A 240 21.12 27.74 -4.91
C SER A 240 22.17 27.77 -6.02
N ASP A 241 23.42 28.16 -5.70
CA ASP A 241 24.53 28.29 -6.68
C ASP A 241 24.93 26.96 -7.34
N ARG A 242 24.58 25.84 -6.70
CA ARG A 242 24.72 24.48 -7.22
C ARG A 242 23.43 23.73 -6.94
N PRO A 243 22.41 23.84 -7.81
CA PRO A 243 21.17 23.10 -7.63
C PRO A 243 21.44 21.61 -7.82
N THR A 244 21.84 20.94 -6.73
CA THR A 244 22.05 19.50 -6.73
C THR A 244 20.70 18.82 -6.68
N THR A 245 20.47 17.87 -7.58
CA THR A 245 19.36 16.96 -7.38
C THR A 245 19.62 16.16 -6.09
N PRO A 246 18.72 16.19 -5.10
CA PRO A 246 18.96 15.64 -3.74
C PRO A 246 19.02 14.11 -3.66
N PHE A 247 19.32 13.44 -4.79
CA PHE A 247 19.45 12.00 -4.91
C PHE A 247 20.89 11.50 -4.70
N LEU A 248 21.87 12.41 -4.56
CA LEU A 248 23.31 12.09 -4.62
C LEU A 248 24.13 12.75 -3.50
N GLY A 249 23.54 13.00 -2.33
CA GLY A 249 24.27 13.40 -1.13
C GLY A 249 24.56 12.20 -0.23
N ASP A 250 25.79 12.12 0.30
CA ASP A 250 26.31 11.12 1.24
C ASP A 250 25.22 10.50 2.14
N SER A 251 25.24 9.16 2.22
CA SER A 251 24.43 8.25 3.05
C SER A 251 24.07 8.75 4.46
N ARG A 252 24.87 9.68 5.00
CA ARG A 252 24.62 10.37 6.28
C ARG A 252 23.43 11.34 6.28
N HIS A 253 22.96 11.83 5.12
CA HIS A 253 21.80 12.74 5.04
C HIS A 253 20.46 12.03 4.80
N ALA A 254 20.47 10.74 4.49
CA ALA A 254 19.27 9.92 4.22
C ALA A 254 18.58 9.41 5.51
N ALA A 255 19.09 9.77 6.68
CA ALA A 255 18.62 9.26 7.97
C ALA A 255 17.35 9.95 8.52
N MET A 256 16.77 10.92 7.81
CA MET A 256 15.55 11.62 8.23
C MET A 256 14.40 11.42 7.25
N HIS A 257 13.22 11.16 7.82
CA HIS A 257 11.95 11.08 7.12
C HIS A 257 11.71 12.32 6.21
N GLY A 258 11.39 12.09 4.93
CA GLY A 258 11.01 13.16 4.00
C GLY A 258 12.15 14.00 3.39
N CYS A 259 13.42 13.62 3.54
CA CYS A 259 14.58 14.39 3.06
C CYS A 259 14.89 14.28 1.55
N THR A 260 14.09 13.56 0.77
CA THR A 260 14.20 13.56 -0.71
C THR A 260 12.94 14.19 -1.32
N PRO A 261 13.00 15.01 -2.38
CA PRO A 261 11.83 15.58 -3.06
C PRO A 261 10.92 14.53 -3.67
N LEU A 262 11.44 13.33 -3.95
CA LEU A 262 10.63 12.21 -4.38
C LEU A 262 9.90 11.59 -3.18
N GLY A 263 10.56 11.49 -2.02
CA GLY A 263 9.94 11.22 -0.72
C GLY A 263 8.86 12.25 -0.39
N TRP A 264 9.15 13.55 -0.58
CA TRP A 264 8.20 14.68 -0.42
C TRP A 264 7.04 14.65 -1.41
N MET A 265 7.28 14.36 -2.68
CA MET A 265 6.22 14.15 -3.68
C MET A 265 5.34 12.92 -3.37
N THR A 266 5.86 11.97 -2.60
CA THR A 266 5.10 10.84 -2.05
C THR A 266 4.56 11.12 -0.65
N LEU A 267 4.83 12.30 -0.04
CA LEU A 267 4.50 12.59 1.36
C LEU A 267 2.99 12.61 1.69
N SER A 268 2.11 12.59 0.68
CA SER A 268 0.65 12.66 0.83
C SER A 268 -0.05 11.68 -0.12
N GLY A 269 0.14 10.37 0.07
CA GLY A 269 -0.25 9.32 -0.87
C GLY A 269 -1.58 8.61 -0.59
N ASN A 270 -2.69 8.95 -1.26
CA ASN A 270 -3.99 8.26 -1.06
C ASN A 270 -4.63 7.79 -2.38
N LYS A 271 -5.23 6.57 -2.36
CA LYS A 271 -5.98 5.90 -3.45
C LYS A 271 -7.05 6.78 -4.10
N THR A 272 -7.68 7.66 -3.33
CA THR A 272 -8.66 8.62 -3.85
C THR A 272 -8.03 9.93 -4.32
N GLU A 273 -6.82 10.27 -3.88
CA GLU A 273 -6.06 11.47 -4.24
C GLU A 273 -5.16 11.28 -5.45
N GLY A 274 -4.97 10.05 -5.91
CA GLY A 274 -4.17 9.75 -7.08
C GLY A 274 -2.69 10.19 -7.01
N THR A 275 -2.19 10.27 -5.79
CA THR A 275 -0.78 10.20 -5.41
C THR A 275 -0.35 8.78 -5.08
N ASP A 276 -1.29 7.83 -4.99
CA ASP A 276 -0.94 6.42 -4.91
C ASP A 276 -0.16 6.01 -6.16
N MET A 277 0.77 5.05 -6.02
CA MET A 277 1.66 4.60 -7.09
C MET A 277 0.93 4.36 -8.42
N HIS A 278 -0.30 3.82 -8.39
CA HIS A 278 -1.08 3.57 -9.59
C HIS A 278 -1.50 4.85 -10.28
N SER A 279 -1.85 5.89 -9.55
CA SER A 279 -2.27 7.14 -10.13
C SER A 279 -1.11 8.03 -10.59
N VAL A 280 0.04 7.99 -9.91
CA VAL A 280 1.28 8.64 -10.37
C VAL A 280 1.76 8.00 -11.67
N THR A 281 1.77 6.66 -11.72
CA THR A 281 2.03 5.90 -12.95
C THR A 281 1.01 6.20 -14.03
N ALA A 282 -0.29 6.24 -13.69
CA ALA A 282 -1.37 6.54 -14.62
C ALA A 282 -1.21 7.90 -15.28
N LYS A 283 -0.85 8.92 -14.50
CA LYS A 283 -0.63 10.29 -14.98
C LYS A 283 0.64 10.41 -15.81
N ALA A 284 1.73 9.75 -15.41
CA ALA A 284 3.00 9.77 -16.15
C ALA A 284 2.88 9.12 -17.53
N VAL A 285 1.93 8.21 -17.69
CA VAL A 285 1.75 7.38 -18.89
C VAL A 285 0.45 7.70 -19.65
N GLY A 286 -0.44 8.51 -19.08
CA GLY A 286 -1.69 8.92 -19.72
C GLY A 286 -2.69 7.77 -19.86
N ILE A 287 -2.86 6.96 -18.81
CA ILE A 287 -3.81 5.84 -18.74
C ILE A 287 -4.72 5.98 -17.52
N SER A 288 -5.75 5.13 -17.41
CA SER A 288 -6.60 5.10 -16.21
C SER A 288 -5.82 4.57 -14.99
N ARG A 289 -6.28 4.93 -13.79
CA ARG A 289 -5.71 4.44 -12.54
C ARG A 289 -5.78 2.92 -12.43
N ASP A 290 -6.89 2.31 -12.84
CA ASP A 290 -7.06 0.86 -12.76
C ASP A 290 -6.15 0.14 -13.76
N HIS A 291 -5.93 0.72 -14.94
CA HIS A 291 -4.93 0.25 -15.91
C HIS A 291 -3.51 0.32 -15.34
N ALA A 292 -3.15 1.43 -14.68
CA ALA A 292 -1.86 1.56 -14.01
C ALA A 292 -1.73 0.66 -12.77
N LYS A 293 -2.84 0.31 -12.12
CA LYS A 293 -2.90 -0.70 -11.07
C LYS A 293 -2.41 -2.03 -11.63
N VAL A 294 -3.04 -2.50 -12.70
CA VAL A 294 -2.67 -3.76 -13.35
C VAL A 294 -1.19 -3.75 -13.77
N ILE A 295 -0.70 -2.66 -14.35
CA ILE A 295 0.71 -2.57 -14.81
C ILE A 295 1.69 -2.55 -13.64
N ASN A 296 1.45 -1.76 -12.59
CA ASN A 296 2.35 -1.67 -11.43
C ASN A 296 2.46 -3.01 -10.70
N TYR A 297 1.32 -3.69 -10.47
CA TYR A 297 1.33 -5.02 -9.88
C TYR A 297 2.10 -6.00 -10.76
N ALA A 298 1.76 -6.09 -12.06
CA ALA A 298 2.48 -6.97 -12.99
C ALA A 298 4.00 -6.72 -12.98
N ARG A 299 4.43 -5.46 -12.89
CA ARG A 299 5.84 -5.05 -12.83
C ARG A 299 6.53 -5.49 -11.54
N ILE A 300 5.90 -5.33 -10.38
CA ILE A 300 6.41 -5.83 -9.09
C ILE A 300 6.62 -7.36 -9.17
N TYR A 301 5.73 -8.07 -9.86
CA TYR A 301 5.84 -9.50 -10.13
C TYR A 301 6.77 -9.85 -11.32
N GLY A 302 7.63 -8.93 -11.73
CA GLY A 302 8.69 -9.20 -12.70
C GLY A 302 8.31 -9.06 -14.17
N ALA A 303 7.10 -8.57 -14.49
CA ALA A 303 6.76 -8.27 -15.88
C ALA A 303 7.67 -7.17 -16.45
N GLY A 304 8.26 -7.44 -17.62
CA GLY A 304 9.20 -6.54 -18.28
C GLY A 304 8.54 -5.41 -19.08
N GLN A 305 9.35 -4.50 -19.60
CA GLN A 305 8.88 -3.34 -20.38
C GLN A 305 7.99 -3.74 -21.58
N ASN A 306 8.29 -4.85 -22.26
CA ASN A 306 7.50 -5.34 -23.40
C ASN A 306 6.09 -5.79 -23.01
N PHE A 307 5.89 -6.29 -21.78
CA PHE A 307 4.56 -6.61 -21.26
C PHE A 307 3.75 -5.32 -21.03
N ALA A 308 4.36 -4.31 -20.41
CA ALA A 308 3.72 -3.02 -20.21
C ALA A 308 3.36 -2.35 -21.54
N GLU A 309 4.22 -2.41 -22.56
CA GLU A 309 3.93 -1.90 -23.90
C GLU A 309 2.70 -2.56 -24.52
N ARG A 310 2.62 -3.90 -24.47
CA ARG A 310 1.46 -4.66 -24.96
C ARG A 310 0.17 -4.28 -24.21
N LEU A 311 0.25 -4.15 -22.89
CA LEU A 311 -0.90 -3.79 -22.05
C LEU A 311 -1.39 -2.37 -22.34
N LEU A 312 -0.47 -1.42 -22.55
CA LEU A 312 -0.80 -0.04 -22.93
C LEU A 312 -1.56 0.01 -24.26
N LYS A 313 -1.16 -0.80 -25.24
CA LYS A 313 -1.90 -0.94 -26.51
C LYS A 313 -3.26 -1.61 -26.34
N GLN A 314 -3.40 -2.57 -25.43
CA GLN A 314 -4.71 -3.18 -25.12
C GLN A 314 -5.67 -2.17 -24.48
N PHE A 315 -5.16 -1.33 -23.58
CA PHE A 315 -5.95 -0.29 -22.92
C PHE A 315 -6.29 0.89 -23.82
N ASN A 316 -5.43 1.17 -24.80
CA ASN A 316 -5.69 2.20 -25.80
C ASN A 316 -5.21 1.72 -27.19
N PRO A 317 -6.09 1.06 -27.97
CA PRO A 317 -5.74 0.52 -29.28
C PRO A 317 -5.29 1.55 -30.32
N THR A 318 -5.59 2.85 -30.11
CA THR A 318 -5.17 3.94 -30.99
C THR A 318 -3.76 4.45 -30.69
N MET A 319 -3.15 4.01 -29.59
CA MET A 319 -1.77 4.35 -29.22
C MET A 319 -0.78 3.69 -30.16
N SER A 320 0.15 4.48 -30.72
CA SER A 320 1.21 3.96 -31.58
C SER A 320 2.22 3.11 -30.80
N GLU A 321 2.91 2.19 -31.48
CA GLU A 321 3.94 1.34 -30.85
C GLU A 321 5.09 2.14 -30.26
N THR A 322 5.53 3.19 -30.96
CA THR A 322 6.59 4.08 -30.49
C THR A 322 6.17 4.85 -29.25
N GLU A 323 4.92 5.32 -29.19
CA GLU A 323 4.37 6.00 -28.03
C GLU A 323 4.22 5.04 -26.83
N ALA A 324 3.67 3.84 -27.05
CA ALA A 324 3.53 2.81 -26.03
C ALA A 324 4.89 2.41 -25.44
N ARG A 325 5.90 2.22 -26.30
CA ARG A 325 7.28 1.89 -25.89
C ARG A 325 7.93 3.02 -25.10
N SER A 326 7.75 4.27 -25.52
CA SER A 326 8.28 5.46 -24.84
C SER A 326 7.66 5.63 -23.45
N LYS A 327 6.33 5.51 -23.36
CA LYS A 327 5.57 5.56 -22.11
C LYS A 327 5.96 4.43 -21.16
N ALA A 328 6.07 3.20 -21.66
CA ALA A 328 6.55 2.06 -20.88
C ALA A 328 7.98 2.28 -20.38
N ARG A 329 8.90 2.79 -21.22
CA ARG A 329 10.27 3.10 -20.80
C ARG A 329 10.30 4.14 -19.68
N LYS A 330 9.60 5.26 -19.87
CA LYS A 330 9.52 6.35 -18.88
C LYS A 330 8.97 5.85 -17.54
N MET A 331 7.97 4.97 -17.58
CA MET A 331 7.42 4.32 -16.39
C MET A 331 8.48 3.51 -15.65
N PHE A 332 9.21 2.64 -16.35
CA PHE A 332 10.24 1.79 -15.75
C PHE A 332 11.44 2.59 -15.23
N ASP A 333 11.88 3.61 -15.95
CA ASP A 333 12.97 4.50 -15.50
C ASP A 333 12.59 5.27 -14.22
N MET A 334 11.35 5.76 -14.12
CA MET A 334 10.87 6.48 -12.94
C MET A 334 10.70 5.56 -11.71
N THR A 335 10.30 4.30 -11.94
CA THR A 335 9.93 3.38 -10.86
C THR A 335 11.06 2.43 -10.49
N LYS A 336 11.52 1.62 -11.43
CA LYS A 336 12.60 0.65 -11.22
C LYS A 336 13.98 1.32 -11.24
N GLY A 337 14.13 2.40 -12.01
CA GLY A 337 15.41 3.07 -12.21
C GLY A 337 16.25 2.41 -13.31
N LYS A 338 17.54 2.75 -13.35
CA LYS A 338 18.51 2.18 -14.30
C LYS A 338 19.47 1.24 -13.57
N LYS A 339 19.89 0.18 -14.24
CA LYS A 339 20.84 -0.79 -13.69
C LYS A 339 22.28 -0.33 -13.94
N PHE A 340 23.06 -0.23 -12.88
CA PHE A 340 24.48 0.12 -12.91
C PHE A 340 25.33 -0.97 -12.27
N TYR A 341 26.59 -1.02 -12.69
CA TYR A 341 27.62 -1.89 -12.17
C TYR A 341 28.61 -1.06 -11.37
N TYR A 342 29.12 -1.64 -10.29
CA TYR A 342 30.08 -1.02 -9.39
C TYR A 342 31.28 -1.94 -9.30
N LEU A 343 32.48 -1.38 -9.32
CA LEU A 343 33.71 -2.16 -9.22
C LEU A 343 33.80 -2.81 -7.85
N THR A 344 34.42 -3.98 -7.78
CA THR A 344 34.79 -4.55 -6.47
C THR A 344 35.91 -3.73 -5.85
N ARG A 345 36.06 -3.81 -4.53
CA ARG A 345 37.06 -3.02 -3.76
C ARG A 345 38.48 -3.11 -4.33
N GLU A 346 38.82 -4.23 -4.96
CA GLU A 346 40.11 -4.47 -5.60
C GLU A 346 40.38 -3.52 -6.79
N TYR A 347 39.36 -3.16 -7.58
CA TYR A 347 39.50 -2.36 -8.80
C TYR A 347 39.05 -0.90 -8.62
N VAL A 348 38.34 -0.58 -7.53
CA VAL A 348 37.85 0.79 -7.26
C VAL A 348 39.00 1.80 -7.19
N HIS A 349 40.15 1.43 -6.62
CA HIS A 349 41.30 2.33 -6.53
C HIS A 349 41.92 2.65 -7.91
N GLU A 350 41.82 1.72 -8.86
CA GLU A 350 42.46 1.84 -10.17
C GLU A 350 41.57 2.59 -11.17
N PHE A 351 40.27 2.33 -11.17
CA PHE A 351 39.34 2.89 -12.17
C PHE A 351 38.31 3.88 -11.59
N GLY A 352 38.36 4.14 -10.29
CA GLY A 352 37.51 5.12 -9.61
C GLY A 352 36.17 4.56 -9.10
N ASP A 353 35.65 5.19 -8.04
CA ASP A 353 34.36 4.85 -7.46
C ASP A 353 33.22 5.62 -8.13
N HIS A 354 32.79 5.13 -9.29
CA HIS A 354 31.64 5.68 -10.01
C HIS A 354 30.79 4.57 -10.64
N PRO A 355 29.51 4.82 -10.92
CA PRO A 355 28.65 3.82 -11.56
C PRO A 355 29.03 3.60 -13.03
N PHE A 356 28.97 2.35 -13.47
CA PHE A 356 29.19 1.94 -14.87
C PHE A 356 27.91 1.38 -15.48
N THR A 357 27.63 1.73 -16.73
CA THR A 357 26.58 1.06 -17.51
C THR A 357 26.99 -0.36 -17.87
N LYS A 358 26.03 -1.22 -18.23
CA LYS A 358 26.32 -2.60 -18.67
C LYS A 358 27.38 -2.66 -19.78
N TRP A 359 27.28 -1.76 -20.75
CA TRP A 359 28.21 -1.71 -21.88
C TRP A 359 29.61 -1.28 -21.42
N GLN A 360 29.73 -0.23 -20.62
CA GLN A 360 31.01 0.21 -20.06
C GLN A 360 31.66 -0.87 -19.18
N ALA A 361 30.87 -1.57 -18.37
CA ALA A 361 31.37 -2.67 -17.55
C ALA A 361 31.87 -3.85 -18.39
N MET A 362 31.14 -4.19 -19.48
CA MET A 362 31.56 -5.22 -20.42
C MET A 362 32.84 -4.84 -21.18
N GLU A 363 32.94 -3.59 -21.64
CA GLU A 363 34.14 -3.10 -22.31
C GLU A 363 35.36 -3.10 -21.39
N LEU A 364 35.20 -2.60 -20.16
CA LEU A 364 36.30 -2.56 -19.19
C LEU A 364 36.77 -3.97 -18.82
N ALA A 365 35.83 -4.89 -18.58
CA ALA A 365 36.15 -6.28 -18.29
C ALA A 365 36.87 -6.96 -19.46
N LYS A 366 36.37 -6.74 -20.69
CA LYS A 366 37.00 -7.27 -21.91
C LYS A 366 38.39 -6.72 -22.13
N ALA A 367 38.61 -5.42 -21.90
CA ALA A 367 39.91 -4.77 -22.04
C ALA A 367 40.97 -5.38 -21.11
N HIS A 368 40.56 -5.90 -19.95
CA HIS A 368 41.45 -6.52 -18.96
C HIS A 368 41.45 -8.05 -19.00
N GLY A 369 40.79 -8.65 -20.00
CA GLY A 369 40.73 -10.12 -20.15
C GLY A 369 39.98 -10.82 -19.00
N LYS A 370 39.12 -10.11 -18.26
CA LYS A 370 38.37 -10.63 -17.12
C LYS A 370 36.88 -10.75 -17.42
N LYS A 371 36.17 -11.54 -16.61
CA LYS A 371 34.70 -11.56 -16.62
C LYS A 371 34.14 -10.36 -15.86
N VAL A 372 32.95 -9.90 -16.25
CA VAL A 372 32.26 -8.82 -15.52
C VAL A 372 32.08 -9.17 -14.04
N SER A 373 31.77 -10.43 -13.71
CA SER A 373 31.61 -10.90 -12.33
C SER A 373 32.90 -10.92 -11.51
N GLU A 374 34.07 -10.81 -12.14
CA GLU A 374 35.39 -10.78 -11.46
C GLU A 374 35.81 -9.35 -11.13
N MET A 375 35.42 -8.38 -11.96
CA MET A 375 35.77 -6.96 -11.76
C MET A 375 34.67 -6.14 -11.10
N PHE A 376 33.41 -6.53 -11.27
CA PHE A 376 32.25 -5.79 -10.81
C PHE A 376 31.42 -6.61 -9.81
N GLU A 377 30.87 -5.92 -8.82
CA GLU A 377 29.80 -6.42 -7.99
C GLU A 377 28.54 -6.70 -8.83
N THR A 378 27.60 -7.46 -8.25
CA THR A 378 26.27 -7.63 -8.83
C THR A 378 25.62 -6.29 -9.10
N SER A 379 25.12 -6.11 -10.32
CA SER A 379 24.50 -4.87 -10.78
C SER A 379 23.32 -4.45 -9.90
N LYS A 380 23.18 -3.15 -9.65
CA LYS A 380 22.14 -2.55 -8.79
C LYS A 380 21.27 -1.58 -9.58
N TRP A 381 19.98 -1.58 -9.32
CA TRP A 381 19.04 -0.57 -9.76
C TRP A 381 19.26 0.73 -8.97
N VAL A 382 19.25 1.86 -9.66
CA VAL A 382 19.47 3.20 -9.09
C VAL A 382 18.57 4.23 -9.77
N GLY A 383 18.08 5.20 -8.99
CA GLY A 383 17.35 6.37 -9.49
C GLY A 383 15.85 6.19 -9.68
N GLY A 384 15.28 5.03 -9.34
CA GLY A 384 13.84 4.79 -9.32
C GLY A 384 13.25 4.76 -7.91
N THR A 385 11.94 5.01 -7.80
CA THR A 385 11.19 4.96 -6.51
C THR A 385 11.30 3.63 -5.78
N GLU A 386 11.52 2.54 -6.50
CA GLU A 386 11.50 1.15 -6.02
C GLU A 386 12.85 0.46 -6.19
N SER A 387 13.90 1.19 -6.59
CA SER A 387 15.22 0.60 -6.83
C SER A 387 15.74 -0.18 -5.62
N ALA A 388 15.57 0.35 -4.41
CA ALA A 388 15.97 -0.33 -3.17
C ALA A 388 15.24 -1.67 -2.96
N MET A 389 13.92 -1.69 -3.19
CA MET A 389 13.12 -2.91 -3.12
C MET A 389 13.59 -3.93 -4.16
N PHE A 390 13.72 -3.55 -5.43
CA PHE A 390 14.15 -4.50 -6.47
C PHE A 390 15.55 -5.05 -6.22
N ASN A 391 16.48 -4.23 -5.72
CA ASN A 391 17.81 -4.69 -5.34
C ASN A 391 17.72 -5.77 -4.26
N ARG A 392 16.89 -5.55 -3.22
CA ARG A 392 16.73 -6.50 -2.13
C ARG A 392 16.01 -7.77 -2.57
N LEU A 393 14.99 -7.67 -3.44
CA LEU A 393 14.30 -8.82 -3.99
C LEU A 393 15.21 -9.66 -4.90
N GLU A 394 16.01 -9.02 -5.75
CA GLU A 394 17.00 -9.71 -6.60
C GLU A 394 18.10 -10.35 -5.75
N GLU A 395 18.54 -9.73 -4.64
CA GLU A 395 19.48 -10.31 -3.68
C GLU A 395 18.93 -11.58 -3.04
N ILE A 396 17.69 -11.57 -2.54
CA ILE A 396 17.05 -12.77 -1.95
C ILE A 396 16.89 -13.86 -3.02
N ALA A 397 16.39 -13.49 -4.20
CA ALA A 397 16.12 -14.40 -5.31
C ALA A 397 17.38 -15.09 -5.87
N ASN A 398 18.54 -14.43 -5.78
CA ASN A 398 19.82 -14.95 -6.29
C ASN A 398 20.75 -15.47 -5.19
N SER A 399 20.30 -15.53 -3.93
CA SER A 399 21.06 -16.19 -2.87
C SER A 399 21.23 -17.70 -3.12
N ASP A 400 22.26 -18.31 -2.55
CA ASP A 400 22.56 -19.74 -2.77
C ASP A 400 21.40 -20.67 -2.35
N ARG A 401 20.63 -20.25 -1.34
CA ARG A 401 19.44 -20.94 -0.85
C ARG A 401 18.33 -19.90 -0.64
N PRO A 402 17.59 -19.52 -1.71
CA PRO A 402 16.55 -18.51 -1.60
C PRO A 402 15.47 -18.95 -0.61
N THR A 403 15.25 -18.12 0.40
CA THR A 403 14.23 -18.31 1.42
C THR A 403 13.30 -17.10 1.49
N THR A 404 12.08 -17.29 1.98
CA THR A 404 11.19 -16.18 2.24
C THR A 404 11.70 -15.28 3.37
N PRO A 405 11.36 -13.98 3.36
CA PRO A 405 11.92 -13.01 4.28
C PRO A 405 11.46 -13.17 5.74
N PHE A 406 10.36 -13.88 5.99
CA PHE A 406 9.72 -13.94 7.31
C PHE A 406 9.89 -15.29 7.99
N LEU A 407 9.44 -16.38 7.35
CA LEU A 407 9.48 -17.75 7.91
C LEU A 407 10.57 -18.64 7.29
N GLU A 408 11.44 -18.07 6.46
CA GLU A 408 12.56 -18.79 5.82
C GLU A 408 12.13 -20.02 4.97
N GLY A 409 10.91 -19.99 4.43
CA GLY A 409 10.42 -21.01 3.50
C GLY A 409 11.28 -21.03 2.23
N ARG A 410 11.89 -22.17 1.92
CA ARG A 410 12.86 -22.30 0.82
C ARG A 410 12.19 -22.41 -0.55
N LEU A 411 12.79 -21.79 -1.56
CA LEU A 411 12.39 -21.94 -2.97
C LEU A 411 12.58 -23.39 -3.44
N SER A 412 11.77 -23.84 -4.40
CA SER A 412 11.97 -25.15 -5.02
C SER A 412 13.37 -25.29 -5.60
N ARG A 413 14.04 -26.41 -5.30
CA ARG A 413 15.39 -26.75 -5.80
C ARG A 413 15.54 -26.62 -7.31
N ALA A 414 14.47 -26.80 -8.07
CA ALA A 414 14.47 -26.67 -9.53
C ALA A 414 14.71 -25.23 -10.02
N LEU A 415 14.45 -24.22 -9.19
CA LEU A 415 14.59 -22.79 -9.50
C LEU A 415 15.73 -22.12 -8.72
N GLU A 416 16.54 -22.89 -7.98
CA GLU A 416 17.70 -22.34 -7.29
C GLU A 416 18.76 -21.86 -8.29
N PRO A 417 19.46 -20.74 -8.01
CA PRO A 417 20.54 -20.26 -8.87
C PRO A 417 21.65 -21.31 -8.97
N LYS A 418 22.13 -21.60 -10.18
CA LYS A 418 23.30 -22.48 -10.36
C LYS A 418 24.63 -21.73 -10.29
N SER A 419 24.60 -20.40 -10.41
CA SER A 419 25.76 -19.51 -10.27
C SER A 419 25.30 -18.09 -9.88
N MET A 420 26.23 -17.27 -9.36
CA MET A 420 26.00 -15.88 -8.94
C MET A 420 25.46 -14.96 -10.05
N SER A 421 25.67 -15.32 -11.32
CA SER A 421 25.21 -14.56 -12.49
C SER A 421 24.00 -15.21 -13.19
N ASP A 422 23.32 -16.16 -12.53
CA ASP A 422 22.21 -16.92 -13.11
C ASP A 422 20.89 -16.14 -13.05
N ASP A 423 20.68 -15.28 -14.04
CA ASP A 423 19.44 -14.53 -14.22
C ASP A 423 18.27 -15.39 -14.77
N ARG A 424 18.44 -16.72 -14.96
CA ARG A 424 17.36 -17.58 -15.43
C ARG A 424 16.18 -17.52 -14.47
N PHE A 425 15.00 -17.26 -15.03
CA PHE A 425 13.75 -17.14 -14.29
C PHE A 425 13.76 -16.06 -13.19
N LEU A 426 14.67 -15.07 -13.24
CA LEU A 426 14.74 -14.00 -12.23
C LEU A 426 13.39 -13.31 -11.97
N PRO A 427 12.57 -12.98 -12.99
CA PRO A 427 11.20 -12.48 -12.76
C PRO A 427 10.34 -13.39 -11.89
N THR A 428 10.37 -14.70 -12.16
CA THR A 428 9.62 -15.71 -11.39
C THR A 428 10.14 -15.82 -9.96
N LYS A 429 11.47 -15.78 -9.76
CA LYS A 429 12.10 -15.83 -8.44
C LYS A 429 11.75 -14.58 -7.61
N VAL A 430 11.82 -13.39 -8.20
CA VAL A 430 11.44 -12.12 -7.55
C VAL A 430 9.97 -12.11 -7.16
N ASN A 431 9.09 -12.54 -8.06
CA ASN A 431 7.67 -12.71 -7.77
C ASN A 431 7.44 -13.67 -6.60
N TRP A 432 8.15 -14.81 -6.61
CA TRP A 432 8.07 -15.78 -5.54
C TRP A 432 8.41 -15.18 -4.16
N VAL A 433 9.44 -14.33 -4.05
CA VAL A 433 9.81 -13.70 -2.77
C VAL A 433 8.63 -12.94 -2.14
N VAL A 434 7.91 -12.14 -2.94
CA VAL A 434 6.78 -11.33 -2.46
C VAL A 434 5.54 -12.19 -2.18
N GLN A 435 5.12 -13.03 -3.14
CA GLN A 435 3.90 -13.82 -3.00
C GLN A 435 4.03 -14.92 -1.93
N SER A 436 5.20 -15.55 -1.85
CA SER A 436 5.50 -16.53 -0.82
C SER A 436 5.68 -15.85 0.54
N GLY A 437 6.18 -14.61 0.60
CA GLY A 437 6.16 -13.78 1.80
C GLY A 437 4.72 -13.44 2.26
N ALA A 438 3.80 -13.21 1.34
CA ALA A 438 2.38 -13.05 1.67
C ALA A 438 1.74 -14.36 2.19
N ALA A 439 2.16 -15.52 1.68
CA ALA A 439 1.75 -16.81 2.24
C ALA A 439 2.27 -16.99 3.69
N ASP A 440 3.51 -16.56 3.98
CA ASP A 440 4.03 -16.54 5.36
C ASP A 440 3.18 -15.64 6.27
N PHE A 441 2.81 -14.45 5.78
CA PHE A 441 1.94 -13.53 6.50
C PHE A 441 0.60 -14.19 6.84
N LEU A 442 -0.03 -14.86 5.86
CA LEU A 442 -1.27 -15.60 6.11
C LEU A 442 -1.07 -16.69 7.17
N HIS A 443 -0.01 -17.49 7.08
CA HIS A 443 0.25 -18.53 8.08
C HIS A 443 0.41 -17.96 9.50
N LEU A 444 1.14 -16.85 9.65
CA LEU A 444 1.27 -16.14 10.92
C LEU A 444 -0.10 -15.68 11.43
N MET A 445 -0.95 -15.14 10.56
CA MET A 445 -2.30 -14.75 10.95
C MET A 445 -3.16 -15.92 11.41
N LEU A 446 -3.14 -17.04 10.67
CA LEU A 446 -3.91 -18.24 11.02
C LEU A 446 -3.46 -18.81 12.37
N VAL A 447 -2.14 -18.88 12.59
CA VAL A 447 -1.56 -19.33 13.85
C VAL A 447 -1.91 -18.38 14.99
N CYS A 448 -1.79 -17.07 14.80
CA CYS A 448 -2.14 -16.06 15.80
C CYS A 448 -3.64 -16.09 16.14
N MET A 449 -4.53 -16.20 15.16
CA MET A 449 -5.98 -16.28 15.42
C MET A 449 -6.35 -17.55 16.17
N ARG A 450 -5.82 -18.70 15.74
CA ARG A 450 -5.95 -19.95 16.51
C ARG A 450 -5.37 -19.77 17.90
N TRP A 451 -4.31 -18.98 18.03
CA TRP A 451 -3.64 -18.72 19.29
C TRP A 451 -4.30 -17.64 20.18
N ILE A 452 -5.20 -16.82 19.69
CA ILE A 452 -5.92 -15.87 20.55
C ILE A 452 -7.27 -16.47 20.96
N MET A 453 -7.94 -17.17 20.03
CA MET A 453 -9.32 -17.60 20.16
C MET A 453 -9.50 -19.08 20.52
N GLY A 454 -8.47 -19.92 20.34
CA GLY A 454 -8.57 -21.37 20.60
C GLY A 454 -9.66 -22.04 19.76
N ASP A 455 -10.48 -22.87 20.39
CA ASP A 455 -11.60 -23.58 19.73
C ASP A 455 -12.85 -22.71 19.51
N ASN A 456 -12.86 -21.46 19.98
CA ASN A 456 -14.00 -20.55 19.83
C ASN A 456 -14.12 -19.94 18.42
N ILE A 457 -13.16 -20.24 17.56
CA ILE A 457 -13.12 -19.78 16.17
C ILE A 457 -12.90 -20.95 15.22
N ARG A 458 -13.56 -20.90 14.06
CA ARG A 458 -13.31 -21.83 12.97
C ARG A 458 -12.87 -21.04 11.74
N PHE A 459 -11.74 -21.43 11.16
CA PHE A 459 -11.32 -20.89 9.88
C PHE A 459 -12.28 -21.37 8.79
N CYS A 460 -12.84 -20.43 8.03
CA CYS A 460 -13.72 -20.74 6.90
C CYS A 460 -12.92 -20.82 5.61
N LEU A 461 -12.33 -19.68 5.23
CA LEU A 461 -11.55 -19.56 4.01
C LEU A 461 -10.69 -18.30 4.02
N SER A 462 -9.68 -18.32 3.16
CA SER A 462 -8.85 -17.17 2.84
C SER A 462 -8.85 -16.96 1.33
N PHE A 463 -9.03 -15.72 0.90
CA PHE A 463 -8.98 -15.32 -0.50
C PHE A 463 -7.89 -14.28 -0.64
N HIS A 464 -6.80 -14.57 -1.34
CA HIS A 464 -5.71 -13.60 -1.53
C HIS A 464 -5.22 -13.00 -0.19
N ASP A 465 -5.65 -11.79 0.13
CA ASP A 465 -5.37 -10.96 1.32
C ASP A 465 -6.52 -10.94 2.36
N GLU A 466 -7.64 -11.62 2.10
CA GLU A 466 -8.77 -11.75 3.02
C GLU A 466 -8.69 -13.03 3.86
N VAL A 467 -9.07 -12.92 5.14
CA VAL A 467 -9.29 -14.07 6.04
C VAL A 467 -10.67 -14.00 6.66
N ARG A 468 -11.39 -15.13 6.66
CA ARG A 468 -12.76 -15.23 7.16
C ARG A 468 -12.88 -16.40 8.12
N TYR A 469 -13.57 -16.15 9.22
CA TYR A 469 -13.77 -17.10 10.31
C TYR A 469 -15.24 -17.16 10.70
N LEU A 470 -15.68 -18.33 11.14
CA LEU A 470 -16.98 -18.54 11.75
C LEU A 470 -16.82 -18.54 13.27
N VAL A 471 -17.64 -17.74 13.95
CA VAL A 471 -17.57 -17.50 15.39
C VAL A 471 -18.97 -17.49 15.98
N LYS A 472 -19.16 -18.05 17.18
CA LYS A 472 -20.44 -17.92 17.91
C LYS A 472 -20.75 -16.46 18.16
N GLU A 473 -22.01 -16.07 18.05
CA GLU A 473 -22.47 -14.69 18.15
C GLU A 473 -21.92 -13.95 19.37
N LYS A 474 -21.91 -14.60 20.54
CA LYS A 474 -21.37 -14.08 21.81
C LYS A 474 -19.88 -13.67 21.77
N TYR A 475 -19.11 -14.18 20.81
CA TYR A 475 -17.67 -13.91 20.67
C TYR A 475 -17.33 -13.05 19.46
N ARG A 476 -18.31 -12.58 18.66
CA ARG A 476 -18.07 -11.88 17.39
C ARG A 476 -17.15 -10.65 17.52
N TYR A 477 -17.36 -9.83 18.54
CA TYR A 477 -16.54 -8.63 18.78
C TYR A 477 -15.18 -8.96 19.40
N LYS A 478 -15.10 -10.03 20.21
CA LYS A 478 -13.82 -10.55 20.70
C LYS A 478 -12.97 -11.09 19.54
N ALA A 479 -13.59 -11.76 18.58
CA ALA A 479 -12.93 -12.21 17.36
C ALA A 479 -12.48 -11.03 16.47
N ALA A 480 -13.28 -9.96 16.37
CA ALA A 480 -12.88 -8.76 15.64
C ALA A 480 -11.63 -8.11 16.26
N LEU A 481 -11.62 -7.94 17.60
CA LEU A 481 -10.46 -7.44 18.34
C LEU A 481 -9.23 -8.38 18.20
N ALA A 482 -9.46 -9.69 18.27
CA ALA A 482 -8.41 -10.69 18.06
C ALA A 482 -7.80 -10.60 16.65
N LEU A 483 -8.60 -10.29 15.64
CA LEU A 483 -8.13 -10.14 14.27
C LEU A 483 -7.26 -8.88 14.11
N HIS A 484 -7.70 -7.74 14.64
CA HIS A 484 -6.85 -6.53 14.71
C HIS A 484 -5.52 -6.80 15.42
N THR A 485 -5.58 -7.47 16.59
CA THR A 485 -4.38 -7.84 17.36
C THR A 485 -3.48 -8.78 16.58
N THR A 486 -4.06 -9.73 15.85
CA THR A 486 -3.33 -10.66 14.97
C THR A 486 -2.58 -9.91 13.87
N ASN A 487 -3.19 -8.92 13.23
CA ASN A 487 -2.50 -8.13 12.21
C ASN A 487 -1.37 -7.29 12.80
N LEU A 488 -1.57 -6.71 13.98
CA LEU A 488 -0.51 -6.02 14.74
C LEU A 488 0.67 -6.97 14.99
N LEU A 489 0.43 -8.13 15.63
CA LEU A 489 1.47 -9.11 15.95
C LEU A 489 2.19 -9.62 14.70
N THR A 490 1.44 -9.92 13.63
CA THR A 490 1.99 -10.41 12.36
C THR A 490 2.88 -9.34 11.72
N ARG A 491 2.42 -8.09 11.63
CA ARG A 491 3.21 -6.99 11.06
C ARG A 491 4.44 -6.66 11.91
N SER A 492 4.31 -6.68 13.24
CA SER A 492 5.44 -6.52 14.16
C SER A 492 6.48 -7.63 13.99
N PHE A 493 6.06 -8.89 13.89
CA PHE A 493 6.97 -10.01 13.64
C PHE A 493 7.70 -9.84 12.31
N CYS A 494 6.97 -9.54 11.24
CA CYS A 494 7.55 -9.32 9.91
C CYS A 494 8.54 -8.14 9.88
N ALA A 495 8.21 -7.02 10.53
CA ALA A 495 9.10 -5.87 10.66
C ALA A 495 10.38 -6.23 11.45
N HIS A 496 10.22 -6.92 12.58
CA HIS A 496 11.33 -7.35 13.41
C HIS A 496 12.29 -8.32 12.69
N ARG A 497 11.74 -9.25 11.91
CA ARG A 497 12.54 -10.18 11.08
C ARG A 497 13.38 -9.47 10.02
N LEU A 498 12.95 -8.29 9.60
CA LEU A 498 13.68 -7.43 8.67
C LEU A 498 14.62 -6.43 9.38
N GLY A 499 14.71 -6.46 10.71
CA GLY A 499 15.57 -5.57 11.50
C GLY A 499 14.93 -4.21 11.84
N LEU A 500 13.61 -4.06 11.69
CA LEU A 500 12.87 -2.88 12.12
C LEU A 500 12.27 -3.13 13.50
N HIS A 501 12.52 -2.24 14.46
CA HIS A 501 12.16 -2.43 15.87
C HIS A 501 10.88 -1.70 16.31
N ASP A 502 10.25 -0.99 15.39
CA ASP A 502 9.01 -0.25 15.55
C ASP A 502 7.97 -0.69 14.50
N LEU A 503 6.71 -0.28 14.69
CA LEU A 503 5.65 -0.48 13.70
C LEU A 503 4.73 0.76 13.68
N PRO A 504 4.53 1.42 12.52
CA PRO A 504 3.64 2.57 12.45
C PRO A 504 2.17 2.21 12.72
N GLN A 505 1.46 3.07 13.44
CA GLN A 505 0.05 2.85 13.80
C GLN A 505 -0.87 2.69 12.58
N SER A 506 -0.61 3.43 11.50
CA SER A 506 -1.43 3.39 10.27
C SER A 506 -1.47 2.02 9.60
N VAL A 507 -0.47 1.17 9.86
CA VAL A 507 -0.39 -0.19 9.34
C VAL A 507 -0.72 -1.24 10.41
N ALA A 508 -0.74 -0.88 11.69
CA ALA A 508 -0.89 -1.82 12.79
C ALA A 508 -2.24 -2.55 12.80
N PHE A 509 -3.31 -1.84 12.47
CA PHE A 509 -4.68 -2.36 12.54
C PHE A 509 -5.33 -2.37 11.16
N PHE A 510 -6.32 -3.25 10.97
CA PHE A 510 -7.20 -3.19 9.81
C PHE A 510 -7.97 -1.86 9.77
N SER A 511 -8.26 -1.37 8.56
CA SER A 511 -9.20 -0.27 8.37
C SER A 511 -10.58 -0.60 8.97
N SER A 512 -11.04 -1.82 8.77
CA SER A 512 -12.22 -2.40 9.42
C SER A 512 -12.13 -3.92 9.46
N VAL A 513 -12.76 -4.51 10.48
CA VAL A 513 -13.10 -5.92 10.53
C VAL A 513 -14.61 -6.05 10.33
N GLU A 514 -15.00 -6.86 9.36
CA GLU A 514 -16.40 -7.09 9.02
C GLU A 514 -16.97 -8.21 9.90
N VAL A 515 -18.14 -7.95 10.49
CA VAL A 515 -18.93 -8.91 11.28
C VAL A 515 -20.30 -9.02 10.63
N ASP A 516 -20.62 -10.19 10.07
CA ASP A 516 -21.80 -10.35 9.24
C ASP A 516 -22.44 -11.74 9.39
N MET A 517 -23.67 -11.89 8.93
CA MET A 517 -24.36 -13.17 8.76
C MET A 517 -24.08 -13.81 7.40
N VAL A 518 -23.55 -13.04 6.44
CA VAL A 518 -23.21 -13.50 5.09
C VAL A 518 -21.75 -13.27 4.74
N LEU A 519 -21.23 -14.07 3.81
CA LEU A 519 -19.88 -13.92 3.27
C LEU A 519 -19.83 -12.86 2.16
N ARG A 520 -19.82 -11.57 2.53
CA ARG A 520 -19.56 -10.46 1.59
C ARG A 520 -18.33 -9.65 1.98
N LYS A 521 -17.77 -8.91 1.02
CA LYS A 521 -16.54 -8.12 1.25
C LYS A 521 -16.80 -6.91 2.14
N GLU A 522 -17.88 -6.17 1.86
CA GLU A 522 -18.27 -4.97 2.60
C GLU A 522 -19.64 -5.23 3.26
N SER A 523 -19.73 -5.10 4.58
CA SER A 523 -20.93 -5.51 5.34
C SER A 523 -22.20 -4.73 5.00
N LYS A 524 -22.06 -3.57 4.36
CA LYS A 524 -23.18 -2.70 3.95
C LYS A 524 -23.57 -2.87 2.48
N GLN A 525 -22.86 -3.71 1.72
CA GLN A 525 -23.18 -3.95 0.32
C GLN A 525 -24.37 -4.89 0.22
N ASP A 526 -25.48 -4.41 -0.37
CA ASP A 526 -26.71 -5.19 -0.55
C ASP A 526 -26.61 -6.26 -1.66
N CYS A 527 -25.49 -6.29 -2.38
CA CYS A 527 -25.19 -7.28 -3.44
C CYS A 527 -26.27 -7.37 -4.53
N VAL A 528 -26.79 -6.22 -4.98
CA VAL A 528 -27.68 -6.13 -6.14
C VAL A 528 -26.88 -6.38 -7.42
N THR A 529 -27.29 -7.40 -8.18
CA THR A 529 -26.68 -7.83 -9.45
C THR A 529 -27.77 -8.29 -10.42
N PRO A 530 -27.48 -8.60 -11.69
CA PRO A 530 -28.51 -9.04 -12.63
C PRO A 530 -29.18 -10.36 -12.22
N SER A 531 -28.47 -11.23 -11.49
CA SER A 531 -29.01 -12.49 -10.92
C SER A 531 -29.61 -12.33 -9.52
N ASN A 532 -29.37 -11.20 -8.85
CA ASN A 532 -29.98 -10.84 -7.58
C ASN A 532 -30.56 -9.40 -7.61
N PRO A 533 -31.65 -9.17 -8.37
CA PRO A 533 -32.16 -7.82 -8.62
C PRO A 533 -32.80 -7.14 -7.40
N HIS A 534 -33.15 -7.92 -6.38
CA HIS A 534 -33.76 -7.41 -5.15
C HIS A 534 -32.77 -7.25 -3.99
N GLY A 535 -31.51 -7.62 -4.18
CA GLY A 535 -30.49 -7.53 -3.14
C GLY A 535 -30.76 -8.48 -1.95
N LEU A 536 -29.84 -8.46 -0.99
CA LEU A 536 -29.89 -9.31 0.20
C LEU A 536 -31.02 -8.90 1.14
N LYS A 537 -31.23 -7.60 1.33
CA LYS A 537 -32.21 -7.10 2.30
C LYS A 537 -33.64 -7.36 1.85
N ARG A 538 -34.02 -6.92 0.65
CA ARG A 538 -35.40 -7.09 0.16
C ARG A 538 -35.64 -8.50 -0.40
N GLY A 539 -34.63 -9.11 -1.02
CA GLY A 539 -34.76 -10.44 -1.62
C GLY A 539 -34.72 -11.58 -0.61
N TYR A 540 -33.88 -11.48 0.44
CA TYR A 540 -33.62 -12.58 1.37
C TYR A 540 -33.85 -12.22 2.84
N GLY A 541 -34.24 -10.97 3.15
CA GLY A 541 -34.43 -10.52 4.54
C GLY A 541 -33.13 -10.40 5.33
N ILE A 542 -31.98 -10.36 4.65
CA ILE A 542 -30.67 -10.30 5.30
C ILE A 542 -30.24 -8.84 5.45
N ASP A 543 -30.16 -8.38 6.69
CA ASP A 543 -29.73 -7.02 7.01
C ASP A 543 -28.23 -6.78 6.79
N ASN A 544 -27.83 -5.51 6.88
CA ASN A 544 -26.43 -5.14 6.82
C ASN A 544 -25.68 -5.61 8.06
N GLY A 545 -24.48 -6.15 7.86
CA GLY A 545 -23.56 -6.43 8.94
C GLY A 545 -22.85 -5.17 9.42
N GLU A 546 -21.85 -5.36 10.27
CA GLU A 546 -21.09 -4.28 10.89
C GLU A 546 -19.64 -4.26 10.41
N ALA A 547 -19.15 -3.04 10.12
CA ALA A 547 -17.73 -2.78 9.92
C ALA A 547 -17.19 -2.15 11.20
N VAL A 548 -16.28 -2.85 11.87
CA VAL A 548 -15.79 -2.52 13.21
C VAL A 548 -14.33 -2.09 13.10
N ASP A 549 -14.02 -0.86 13.48
CA ASP A 549 -12.64 -0.39 13.61
C ASP A 549 -12.02 -0.82 14.95
N ILE A 550 -10.73 -0.54 15.15
CA ILE A 550 -10.03 -0.94 16.38
C ILE A 550 -10.67 -0.35 17.65
N TYR A 551 -11.11 0.91 17.62
CA TYR A 551 -11.68 1.58 18.79
C TYR A 551 -13.04 1.00 19.16
N THR A 552 -13.89 0.80 18.17
CA THR A 552 -15.21 0.16 18.32
C THR A 552 -15.04 -1.30 18.75
N ALA A 553 -14.05 -2.02 18.23
CA ALA A 553 -13.77 -3.39 18.62
C ALA A 553 -13.39 -3.50 20.09
N ILE A 554 -12.56 -2.59 20.61
CA ILE A 554 -12.16 -2.54 22.03
C ILE A 554 -13.39 -2.29 22.91
N GLU A 555 -14.20 -1.30 22.56
CA GLU A 555 -15.41 -0.94 23.31
C GLU A 555 -16.40 -2.12 23.35
N LYS A 556 -16.76 -2.66 22.19
CA LYS A 556 -17.75 -3.75 22.07
C LYS A 556 -17.25 -5.09 22.63
N ALA A 557 -15.93 -5.32 22.66
CA ALA A 557 -15.35 -6.52 23.27
C ALA A 557 -15.25 -6.43 24.80
N GLY A 558 -15.52 -5.26 25.40
CA GLY A 558 -15.44 -5.05 26.85
C GLY A 558 -14.03 -4.77 27.38
N GLY A 559 -13.10 -4.33 26.51
CA GLY A 559 -11.80 -3.75 26.87
C GLY A 559 -10.76 -4.65 27.55
N VAL A 560 -11.12 -5.81 28.10
CA VAL A 560 -10.19 -6.68 28.84
C VAL A 560 -10.49 -8.15 28.55
N SER A 561 -9.56 -8.84 27.89
CA SER A 561 -9.50 -10.31 27.94
C SER A 561 -8.45 -10.66 28.99
N PRO A 562 -8.83 -11.25 30.14
CA PRO A 562 -7.92 -11.43 31.27
C PRO A 562 -6.72 -12.32 30.92
N ARG A 563 -6.87 -13.21 29.94
CA ARG A 563 -5.79 -13.94 29.24
C ARG A 563 -6.27 -14.33 27.84
N TRP A 564 -5.37 -14.29 26.84
CA TRP A 564 -5.57 -15.02 25.59
C TRP A 564 -5.98 -16.47 25.94
N TYR A 565 -7.04 -16.98 25.31
CA TYR A 565 -7.68 -18.29 25.56
C TYR A 565 -8.54 -18.53 26.81
N GLN A 566 -8.66 -17.59 27.76
CA GLN A 566 -9.62 -17.77 28.86
C GLN A 566 -10.91 -17.03 28.53
N PHE A 567 -11.77 -17.70 27.76
CA PHE A 567 -13.17 -17.31 27.64
C PHE A 567 -13.92 -18.01 28.77
N ASP A 568 -14.64 -17.26 29.60
CA ASP A 568 -15.45 -17.84 30.67
C ASP A 568 -16.39 -18.91 30.10
N ASP A 569 -16.10 -20.14 30.48
CA ASP A 569 -16.87 -21.35 30.19
C ASP A 569 -17.84 -21.59 31.37
N SER A 570 -18.51 -20.53 31.85
CA SER A 570 -19.51 -20.64 32.91
C SER A 570 -20.77 -21.42 32.49
N ASP A 571 -20.86 -21.87 31.23
CA ASP A 571 -21.91 -22.73 30.69
C ASP A 571 -21.39 -24.10 30.21
N ARG A 572 -20.32 -24.65 30.81
CA ARG A 572 -20.16 -26.12 30.80
C ARG A 572 -21.12 -26.75 31.79
N ASP A 573 -22.41 -26.64 31.50
CA ASP A 573 -23.43 -27.37 32.24
C ASP A 573 -23.32 -28.87 31.92
N VAL A 574 -22.88 -29.61 32.94
CA VAL A 574 -23.39 -30.94 33.33
C VAL A 574 -23.53 -31.96 32.19
N LYS A 575 -22.44 -32.68 31.89
CA LYS A 575 -22.41 -34.16 31.69
C LYS A 575 -21.02 -34.61 31.23
N SER A 576 -20.05 -34.62 32.13
CA SER A 576 -18.97 -35.62 32.08
C SER A 576 -19.16 -36.56 33.26
N ASN A 577 -19.99 -37.58 33.03
CA ASN A 577 -19.98 -38.76 33.87
C ASN A 577 -18.55 -39.31 33.89
N LYS A 578 -18.02 -39.50 35.09
CA LYS A 578 -16.84 -40.30 35.39
C LYS A 578 -16.79 -41.54 34.48
N LYS A 579 -15.77 -41.64 33.64
CA LYS A 579 -15.20 -42.93 33.23
C LYS A 579 -13.74 -42.76 32.81
N GLU A 580 -12.90 -43.18 33.75
CA GLU A 580 -11.59 -43.83 33.57
C GLU A 580 -10.53 -43.12 32.73
N ALA A 581 -9.59 -42.52 33.46
CA ALA A 581 -8.24 -42.25 32.97
C ALA A 581 -7.58 -43.57 32.53
N ARG A 582 -7.23 -43.66 31.25
CA ARG A 582 -6.11 -44.49 30.79
C ARG A 582 -5.07 -43.58 30.15
N ASP A 583 -3.94 -43.61 30.84
CA ASP A 583 -2.63 -43.07 30.54
C ASP A 583 -2.20 -43.35 29.10
N VAL A 584 -1.89 -42.30 28.32
CA VAL A 584 -1.12 -42.42 27.06
C VAL A 584 -0.19 -41.21 26.99
N GLY A 585 1.11 -41.52 27.00
CA GLY A 585 2.20 -40.60 27.24
C GLY A 585 2.42 -39.50 26.19
N ASN A 586 3.12 -38.47 26.64
CA ASN A 586 3.64 -37.36 25.83
C ASN A 586 4.50 -37.85 24.65
N PRO A 587 4.38 -37.25 23.45
CA PRO A 587 5.41 -37.38 22.42
C PRO A 587 6.57 -36.40 22.68
N PRO A 588 7.79 -36.73 22.24
CA PRO A 588 9.02 -36.06 22.65
C PRO A 588 9.22 -34.70 21.97
N ARG A 589 10.01 -33.87 22.66
CA ARG A 589 10.38 -32.48 22.32
C ARG A 589 11.15 -32.33 21.02
#